data_AF-A0A8T7E9Z6-F1
#
_entry.id   AF-A0A8T7E9Z6-F1
#
_cell.length_a   1.000
_cell.length_b   1.000
_cell.length_c   1.000
_cell.angle_alpha   90.00
_cell.angle_beta   90.00
_cell.angle_gamma   90.00
#
_symmetry.space_group_name_H-M   'P 1'
#
loop_
_entity.id
_entity.type
_entity.pdbx_description
1 polymer ?
#
loop_
_entity_poly.entity_id
_entity_poly.type
_entity_poly.pdbx_seq_one_letter_code
_entity_poly.pdbx_strand_id
1 'polypeptide(L)'
;MTHIDVQTSWKDSGYDCDHCGGRVWRRTDKETGRPTQTCLQCEACGCQWTLKGAVQRVGNSDACRRAQRERELNRPEPFPVPPAFIVTGVIAVLLLLVLVGGVTAVRFLIPLSIAVLVGWALYRYGRDLTRKP
;
A
#
# COMPACT_ATOMS: atom_id res chain seq x y z
N MET A 1 -19.85 3.94 -27.40
CA MET A 1 -20.11 4.10 -25.95
C MET A 1 -19.96 2.74 -25.30
N THR A 2 -18.88 2.51 -24.56
CA THR A 2 -18.73 1.30 -23.73
C THR A 2 -19.65 1.45 -22.52
N HIS A 3 -20.64 0.57 -22.39
CA HIS A 3 -21.51 0.51 -21.22
C HIS A 3 -20.69 0.06 -20.00
N ILE A 4 -20.71 0.84 -18.92
CA ILE A 4 -20.08 0.45 -17.66
C ILE A 4 -21.16 -0.26 -16.83
N ASP A 5 -21.07 -1.57 -16.74
CA ASP A 5 -21.92 -2.35 -15.83
C ASP A 5 -21.25 -2.48 -14.46
N VAL A 6 -22.04 -2.28 -13.39
CA VAL A 6 -21.64 -2.39 -11.99
C VAL A 6 -22.59 -3.34 -11.27
N GLN A 7 -22.06 -4.45 -10.79
CA GLN A 7 -22.80 -5.43 -10.01
C GLN A 7 -22.22 -5.53 -8.60
N THR A 8 -23.04 -5.26 -7.58
CA THR A 8 -22.67 -5.45 -6.18
C THR A 8 -23.43 -6.65 -5.60
N SER A 9 -22.72 -7.56 -4.94
CA SER A 9 -23.30 -8.66 -4.18
C SER A 9 -22.89 -8.62 -2.71
N TRP A 10 -23.77 -9.12 -1.85
CA TRP A 10 -23.61 -9.14 -0.41
C TRP A 10 -23.78 -10.56 0.09
N LYS A 11 -22.86 -11.01 0.95
CA LYS A 11 -22.92 -12.30 1.63
C LYS A 11 -22.67 -12.10 3.10
N ASP A 12 -23.43 -12.80 3.95
CA ASP A 12 -23.17 -12.77 5.38
C ASP A 12 -21.73 -13.22 5.66
N SER A 13 -21.03 -12.44 6.47
CA SER A 13 -19.66 -12.77 6.87
C SER A 13 -19.63 -13.62 8.13
N GLY A 14 -20.71 -13.65 8.92
CA GLY A 14 -20.77 -14.32 10.23
C GLY A 14 -20.05 -13.55 11.34
N TYR A 15 -19.65 -12.31 11.09
CA TYR A 15 -18.97 -11.44 12.06
C TYR A 15 -19.83 -10.24 12.42
N ASP A 16 -19.65 -9.77 13.65
CA ASP A 16 -20.18 -8.51 14.12
C ASP A 16 -19.06 -7.48 14.25
N CYS A 17 -19.43 -6.21 14.15
CA CYS A 17 -18.49 -5.11 14.23
C CYS A 17 -17.98 -4.93 15.67
N ASP A 18 -16.67 -5.01 15.84
CA ASP A 18 -15.93 -4.92 17.11
C ASP A 18 -16.23 -3.69 17.99
N HIS A 19 -16.70 -2.59 17.41
CA HIS A 19 -16.92 -1.34 18.14
C HIS A 19 -18.36 -0.82 18.11
N CYS A 20 -19.20 -1.25 17.17
CA CYS A 20 -20.61 -0.83 17.10
C CYS A 20 -21.62 -1.96 17.23
N GLY A 21 -21.17 -3.23 17.21
CA GLY A 21 -22.03 -4.41 17.32
C GLY A 21 -22.91 -4.71 16.11
N GLY A 22 -22.86 -3.89 15.06
CA GLY A 22 -23.64 -4.12 13.84
C GLY A 22 -23.08 -5.26 12.98
N ARG A 23 -23.96 -5.96 12.26
CA ARG A 23 -23.57 -7.09 11.40
C ARG A 23 -22.60 -6.64 10.31
N VAL A 24 -21.59 -7.47 10.06
CA VAL A 24 -20.63 -7.27 8.98
C VAL A 24 -21.00 -8.15 7.79
N TRP A 25 -21.05 -7.54 6.62
CA TRP A 25 -21.31 -8.22 5.35
C TRP A 25 -20.04 -8.28 4.53
N ARG A 26 -19.85 -9.38 3.78
CA ARG A 26 -18.88 -9.46 2.70
C ARG A 26 -19.51 -8.88 1.44
N ARG A 27 -19.01 -7.71 1.01
CA ARG A 27 -19.41 -7.01 -0.20
C ARG A 27 -18.45 -7.36 -1.34
N THR A 28 -18.99 -7.71 -2.51
CA THR A 28 -18.22 -7.92 -3.74
C THR A 28 -18.74 -7.02 -4.83
N ASP A 29 -17.88 -6.13 -5.34
CA ASP A 29 -18.19 -5.23 -6.45
C ASP A 29 -17.49 -5.73 -7.72
N LYS A 30 -18.27 -5.89 -8.79
CA LYS A 30 -17.79 -6.20 -10.14
C LYS A 30 -18.11 -5.02 -11.04
N GLU A 31 -17.10 -4.45 -11.67
CA GLU A 31 -17.24 -3.34 -12.61
C GLU A 31 -16.56 -3.70 -13.93
N THR A 32 -17.20 -3.36 -15.05
CA THR A 32 -16.67 -3.64 -16.39
C THR A 32 -15.31 -2.96 -16.58
N GLY A 33 -14.28 -3.73 -16.94
CA GLY A 33 -12.93 -3.21 -17.14
C GLY A 33 -12.13 -2.95 -15.86
N ARG A 34 -12.65 -3.35 -14.68
CA ARG A 34 -11.92 -3.30 -13.41
C ARG A 34 -11.86 -4.68 -12.74
N PRO A 35 -10.79 -4.96 -11.97
CA PRO A 35 -10.72 -6.19 -11.18
C PRO A 35 -11.84 -6.20 -10.14
N THR A 36 -12.41 -7.39 -9.91
CA THR A 36 -13.40 -7.60 -8.83
C THR A 36 -12.80 -7.19 -7.48
N GLN A 37 -13.54 -6.37 -6.74
CA GLN A 37 -13.15 -5.89 -5.42
C GLN A 37 -14.02 -6.58 -4.36
N THR A 38 -13.40 -7.13 -3.31
CA THR A 38 -14.13 -7.71 -2.18
C THR A 38 -13.68 -7.07 -0.87
N CYS A 39 -14.63 -6.62 -0.06
CA CYS A 39 -14.39 -6.03 1.25
C CYS A 39 -15.38 -6.54 2.30
N LEU A 40 -15.04 -6.35 3.57
CA LEU A 40 -15.98 -6.47 4.68
C LEU A 40 -16.54 -5.09 4.97
N GLN A 41 -17.85 -4.98 5.19
CA GLN A 41 -18.51 -3.72 5.49
C GLN A 41 -19.55 -3.93 6.59
N CYS A 42 -19.50 -3.09 7.63
CA CYS A 42 -20.54 -3.07 8.65
C CYS A 42 -21.78 -2.35 8.13
N GLU A 43 -22.97 -2.94 8.34
CA GLU A 43 -24.25 -2.33 7.94
C GLU A 43 -24.60 -1.10 8.78
N ALA A 44 -24.24 -1.09 10.07
CA ALA A 44 -24.68 -0.07 11.01
C ALA A 44 -23.81 1.20 10.93
N CYS A 45 -22.49 1.05 10.90
CA CYS A 45 -21.57 2.18 10.92
C CYS A 45 -20.92 2.50 9.57
N GLY A 46 -20.96 1.57 8.61
CA GLY A 46 -20.34 1.75 7.29
C GLY A 46 -18.81 1.68 7.29
N CYS A 47 -18.16 1.31 8.41
CA CYS A 47 -16.74 0.98 8.43
C CYS A 47 -16.48 -0.18 7.45
N GLN A 48 -15.37 -0.12 6.70
CA GLN A 48 -14.95 -1.12 5.72
C GLN A 48 -13.52 -1.61 5.96
N TRP A 49 -13.31 -2.89 5.69
CA TRP A 49 -12.03 -3.57 5.82
C TRP A 49 -11.72 -4.40 4.59
N THR A 50 -10.44 -4.61 4.33
CA THR A 50 -9.99 -5.67 3.42
C THR A 50 -10.34 -7.03 4.03
N LEU A 51 -10.33 -8.09 3.22
CA LEU A 51 -10.46 -9.46 3.72
C LEU A 51 -9.33 -9.87 4.69
N LYS A 52 -8.21 -9.12 4.71
CA LYS A 52 -7.10 -9.30 5.64
C LYS A 52 -7.26 -8.48 6.94
N GLY A 53 -8.39 -7.81 7.14
CA GLY A 53 -8.68 -7.00 8.32
C GLY A 53 -8.08 -5.59 8.30
N ALA A 54 -7.31 -5.21 7.27
CA ALA A 54 -6.82 -3.84 7.14
C ALA A 54 -7.98 -2.86 6.88
N VAL A 55 -7.99 -1.73 7.57
CA VAL A 55 -9.02 -0.68 7.44
C VAL A 55 -8.93 -0.04 6.06
N GLN A 56 -10.05 -0.02 5.32
CA GLN A 56 -10.16 0.69 4.03
C GLN A 56 -10.93 2.00 4.18
N ARG A 57 -11.98 1.99 5.00
CA ARG A 57 -12.82 3.16 5.24
C ARG A 57 -13.28 3.15 6.69
N VAL A 58 -13.18 4.32 7.33
CA VAL A 58 -13.77 4.53 8.65
C VAL A 58 -15.16 5.13 8.46
N GLY A 59 -16.14 4.53 9.12
CA GLY A 59 -17.54 4.95 9.12
C GLY A 59 -17.77 6.23 9.91
N ASN A 60 -18.98 6.75 9.87
CA ASN A 60 -19.30 8.08 10.40
C ASN A 60 -19.66 8.10 11.90
N SER A 61 -19.71 6.94 12.57
CA SER A 61 -20.08 6.85 13.98
C SER A 61 -18.95 7.26 14.93
N ASP A 62 -19.30 7.75 16.12
CA ASP A 62 -18.31 8.05 17.18
C ASP A 62 -17.55 6.81 17.64
N ALA A 63 -18.17 5.63 17.55
CA ALA A 63 -17.52 4.37 17.83
C ALA A 63 -16.44 4.03 16.79
N CYS A 64 -16.71 4.21 15.49
CA CYS A 64 -15.71 4.05 14.41
C CYS A 64 -14.51 4.99 14.64
N ARG A 65 -14.75 6.27 14.98
CA ARG A 65 -13.69 7.24 15.27
C ARG A 65 -12.85 6.88 16.49
N ARG A 66 -13.48 6.39 17.56
CA ARG A 66 -12.78 5.93 18.77
C ARG A 66 -11.91 4.71 18.46
N ALA A 67 -12.45 3.72 17.76
CA ALA A 67 -11.71 2.54 17.35
C ALA A 67 -10.52 2.88 16.43
N GLN A 68 -10.66 3.86 15.53
CA GLN A 68 -9.54 4.32 14.72
C GLN A 68 -8.41 4.91 15.58
N ARG A 69 -8.75 5.81 16.52
CA ARG A 69 -7.74 6.41 17.42
C ARG A 69 -7.01 5.35 18.24
N GLU A 70 -7.72 4.35 18.74
CA GLU A 70 -7.12 3.24 19.48
C GLU A 70 -6.17 2.42 18.61
N ARG A 71 -6.51 2.17 17.35
CA ARG A 71 -5.62 1.49 16.39
C ARG A 71 -4.37 2.30 16.06
N GLU A 72 -4.50 3.62 15.99
CA GLU A 72 -3.37 4.53 15.78
C GLU A 72 -2.44 4.58 16.99
N LEU A 73 -2.99 4.61 18.21
CA LEU A 73 -2.24 4.53 19.46
C LEU A 73 -1.49 3.21 19.63
N ASN A 74 -2.13 2.10 19.24
CA ASN A 74 -1.54 0.76 19.29
C ASN A 74 -0.77 0.40 18.01
N ARG A 75 -0.57 1.35 17.09
CA ARG A 75 0.19 1.09 15.87
C ARG A 75 1.63 0.77 16.31
N PRO A 76 2.18 -0.40 15.92
CA PRO A 76 3.55 -0.71 16.25
C PRO A 76 4.43 0.40 15.67
N GLU A 77 5.26 1.00 16.52
CA GLU A 77 6.25 1.95 16.04
C GLU A 77 7.13 1.23 15.00
N PRO A 78 7.43 1.88 13.86
CA PRO A 78 8.43 1.36 12.95
C PRO A 78 9.69 1.08 13.76
N PHE A 79 10.24 -0.14 13.66
CA PHE A 79 11.50 -0.45 14.31
C PHE A 79 12.51 0.65 13.96
N PRO A 80 13.07 1.37 14.94
CA PRO A 80 14.06 2.39 14.66
C PRO A 80 15.29 1.65 14.14
N VAL A 81 15.47 1.62 12.82
CA VAL A 81 16.73 1.17 12.22
C VAL A 81 17.77 2.23 12.57
N PRO A 82 18.74 1.94 13.45
CA PRO A 82 19.75 2.92 13.79
C PRO A 82 20.47 3.31 12.50
N PRO A 83 20.80 4.59 12.27
CA PRO A 83 21.48 5.02 11.04
C PRO A 83 22.79 4.25 10.83
N ALA A 84 23.43 3.81 11.92
CA ALA A 84 24.59 2.93 11.90
C ALA A 84 24.37 1.61 11.14
N PHE A 85 23.20 0.95 11.25
CA PHE A 85 22.91 -0.28 10.50
C PHE A 85 22.73 -0.02 9.01
N ILE A 86 22.13 1.11 8.64
CA ILE A 86 22.00 1.52 7.23
C ILE A 86 23.39 1.75 6.64
N VAL A 87 24.22 2.55 7.33
CA VAL A 87 25.59 2.85 6.90
C VAL A 87 26.43 1.58 6.82
N THR A 88 26.35 0.71 7.83
CA THR A 88 27.10 -0.57 7.85
C THR A 88 26.66 -1.50 6.72
N GLY A 89 25.35 -1.59 6.46
CA GLY A 89 24.83 -2.37 5.33
C GLY A 89 25.31 -1.84 3.98
N VAL A 90 25.29 -0.52 3.78
CA VAL A 90 25.80 0.11 2.56
C VAL A 90 27.31 -0.14 2.38
N ILE A 91 28.11 0.03 3.44
CA ILE A 91 29.55 -0.22 3.40
C ILE A 91 29.84 -1.69 3.12
N ALA A 92 29.13 -2.62 3.76
CA ALA A 92 29.30 -4.06 3.54
C ALA A 92 28.96 -4.46 2.10
N VAL A 93 27.88 -3.91 1.51
CA VAL A 93 27.53 -4.12 0.10
C VAL A 93 28.60 -3.55 -0.83
N LEU A 94 29.10 -2.34 -0.58
CA LEU A 94 30.18 -1.75 -1.37
C LEU A 94 31.47 -2.57 -1.29
N LEU A 95 31.85 -3.03 -0.09
CA LEU A 95 33.01 -3.89 0.11
C LEU A 95 32.82 -5.24 -0.60
N LEU A 96 31.64 -5.85 -0.53
CA LEU A 96 31.32 -7.08 -1.25
C LEU A 96 31.44 -6.88 -2.77
N LEU A 97 30.96 -5.76 -3.31
CA LEU A 97 31.08 -5.43 -4.73
C LEU A 97 32.53 -5.23 -5.17
N VAL A 98 33.35 -4.60 -4.32
CA VAL A 98 34.79 -4.43 -4.57
C VAL A 98 35.53 -5.77 -4.47
N LEU A 99 35.19 -6.61 -3.50
CA LEU A 99 35.81 -7.93 -3.26
C LEU A 99 35.44 -8.97 -4.32
N VAL A 100 34.16 -9.05 -4.70
CA VAL A 100 33.66 -10.04 -5.68
C VAL A 100 33.90 -9.57 -7.12
N GLY A 101 33.84 -8.26 -7.36
CA GLY A 101 33.85 -7.70 -8.71
C GLY A 101 35.18 -7.11 -9.16
N GLY A 102 36.13 -6.89 -8.24
CA GLY A 102 37.34 -6.11 -8.51
C GLY A 102 37.04 -4.71 -9.06
N VAL A 103 38.08 -3.99 -9.47
CA VAL A 103 37.99 -2.65 -10.11
C VAL A 103 37.04 -2.65 -11.34
N THR A 104 36.84 -3.82 -11.95
CA THR A 104 35.90 -4.07 -13.05
C THR A 104 34.44 -3.80 -12.69
N ALA A 105 33.93 -4.24 -11.53
CA ALA A 105 32.52 -4.02 -11.18
C ALA A 105 32.19 -2.54 -10.92
N VAL A 106 33.10 -1.80 -10.28
CA VAL A 106 32.94 -0.35 -10.05
C VAL A 106 32.88 0.41 -11.38
N ARG A 107 33.66 -0.02 -12.37
CA ARG A 107 33.71 0.61 -13.70
C ARG A 107 32.42 0.43 -14.51
N PHE A 108 31.62 -0.60 -14.24
CA PHE A 108 30.32 -0.82 -14.88
C PHE A 108 29.13 -0.35 -14.05
N LEU A 109 29.19 -0.44 -12.72
CA LEU A 109 28.07 -0.04 -11.84
C LEU A 109 27.84 1.48 -11.78
N ILE A 110 28.92 2.27 -11.83
CA ILE A 110 28.80 3.74 -11.84
C ILE A 110 28.06 4.21 -13.11
N PRO A 111 28.47 3.86 -14.35
CA PRO A 111 27.73 4.29 -15.54
C PRO A 111 26.32 3.69 -15.61
N LEU A 112 26.10 2.46 -15.12
CA LEU A 112 24.75 1.86 -15.08
C LEU A 112 23.81 2.61 -14.13
N SER A 113 24.29 2.97 -12.92
CA SER A 113 23.49 3.72 -11.94
C SER A 113 23.15 5.13 -12.43
N ILE A 114 24.09 5.80 -13.12
CA ILE A 114 23.84 7.09 -13.78
C ILE A 114 22.79 6.93 -14.89
N ALA A 115 22.91 5.90 -15.75
CA ALA A 115 21.94 5.65 -16.81
C ALA A 115 20.53 5.40 -16.28
N VAL A 116 20.40 4.62 -15.19
CA VAL A 116 19.12 4.37 -14.52
C VAL A 116 18.55 5.66 -13.92
N LEU A 117 19.38 6.48 -13.26
CA LEU A 117 18.95 7.77 -12.69
C LEU A 117 18.44 8.73 -13.77
N VAL A 118 19.18 8.86 -14.87
CA VAL A 118 18.79 9.71 -16.01
C VAL A 118 17.50 9.19 -16.66
N GLY A 119 17.41 7.88 -16.91
CA GLY A 119 16.20 7.27 -17.47
C GLY A 119 14.97 7.46 -16.58
N TRP A 120 15.12 7.29 -15.27
CA TRP A 120 14.05 7.54 -14.31
C TRP A 120 13.64 9.01 -14.25
N ALA A 121 14.60 9.93 -14.27
CA ALA A 121 14.34 11.37 -14.28
C ALA A 121 13.56 11.79 -15.55
N LEU A 122 13.97 11.29 -16.72
CA LEU A 122 13.27 11.53 -17.99
C LEU A 122 11.87 10.92 -18.01
N TYR A 123 11.72 9.69 -17.52
CA TYR A 123 10.41 9.03 -17.40
C TYR A 123 9.46 9.82 -16.49
N ARG A 124 9.97 10.29 -15.35
CA ARG A 124 9.20 11.11 -14.41
C ARG A 124 8.80 12.45 -15.06
N TYR A 125 9.74 13.12 -15.71
CA TYR A 125 9.48 14.38 -16.41
C TYR A 125 8.45 14.23 -17.54
N GLY A 126 8.51 13.13 -18.30
CA GLY A 126 7.52 12.81 -19.33
C GLY A 126 6.11 12.54 -18.78
N ARG A 127 6.02 11.85 -17.63
CA ARG A 127 4.73 11.72 -16.93
C ARG A 127 4.19 13.06 -16.42
N ASP A 128 5.05 13.96 -15.99
CA ASP A 128 4.62 15.26 -15.48
C ASP A 128 4.15 16.19 -16.63
N LEU A 129 4.72 16.05 -17.84
CA LEU A 129 4.24 16.76 -19.05
C LEU A 129 2.90 16.25 -19.57
N THR A 130 2.62 14.94 -19.44
CA THR A 130 1.31 14.34 -19.80
C THR A 130 0.22 14.60 -18.75
N ARG A 131 0.56 15.30 -17.66
CA ARG A 131 -0.34 15.62 -16.54
C ARG A 131 -0.58 17.12 -16.37
N LYS A 132 -0.35 17.92 -17.41
CA LYS A 132 -0.94 19.28 -17.49
C LYS A 132 -2.35 19.18 -18.08
N PRO A 133 -3.31 19.95 -17.55
CA PRO A 133 -4.74 19.86 -17.88
C PRO A 133 -5.04 20.17 -19.35
#